data_AF-A0A5C1ASM7-F1
#
_entry.id   AF-A0A5C1ASM7-F1
#
_cell.length_a   1.000
_cell.length_b   1.000
_cell.length_c   1.000
_cell.angle_alpha   90.00
_cell.angle_beta   90.00
_cell.angle_gamma   90.00
#
_symmetry.space_group_name_H-M   'P 1'
#
loop_
_entity.id
_entity.type
_entity.pdbx_description
1 polymer ?
#
loop_
_entity_poly.entity_id
_entity_poly.type
_entity_poly.pdbx_seq_one_letter_code
_entity_poly.pdbx_strand_id
1 'polypeptide(L)'
;MPNGVELLERLHRRNFPSTPWDAEGIDRLIEDYELRDVLSSPDHWFVRVLNAAARGQNLTLFFDEVGSDLASLLVHLADDYGWDADDYGEGAVVRFPKSRMRIFISREARDPVTRRSCDSAVVTHLV
;
A
#
# COMPACT_ATOMS: atom_id res chain seq x y z
N MET A 1 -2.05 -17.12 4.00
CA MET A 1 -1.77 -16.18 2.89
C MET A 1 -0.28 -15.85 2.94
N PRO A 2 0.37 -15.44 1.82
CA PRO A 2 1.71 -14.87 1.89
C PRO A 2 1.73 -13.66 2.83
N ASN A 3 2.87 -13.40 3.48
CA ASN A 3 3.05 -12.20 4.30
C ASN A 3 3.27 -10.96 3.42
N GLY A 4 3.30 -9.78 4.04
CA GLY A 4 3.47 -8.51 3.33
C GLY A 4 4.75 -8.41 2.51
N VAL A 5 5.88 -8.93 3.04
CA VAL A 5 7.18 -8.89 2.36
C VAL A 5 7.19 -9.74 1.09
N GLU A 6 6.67 -10.97 1.19
CA GLU A 6 6.52 -11.87 0.04
C GLU A 6 5.63 -11.25 -1.05
N LEU A 7 4.63 -10.46 -0.66
CA LEU A 7 3.74 -9.77 -1.61
C LEU A 7 4.44 -8.60 -2.29
N LEU A 8 5.24 -7.81 -1.56
CA LEU A 8 6.05 -6.74 -2.14
C LEU A 8 7.05 -7.30 -3.14
N GLU A 9 7.76 -8.38 -2.81
CA GLU A 9 8.68 -9.03 -3.73
C GLU A 9 7.97 -9.53 -5.00
N ARG A 10 6.78 -10.14 -4.85
CA ARG A 10 5.98 -10.60 -6.00
C ARG A 10 5.52 -9.44 -6.88
N LEU A 11 5.10 -8.32 -6.28
CA LEU A 11 4.74 -7.10 -7.01
C LEU A 11 5.96 -6.57 -7.78
N HIS A 12 7.12 -6.51 -7.14
CA HIS A 12 8.37 -6.09 -7.77
C HIS A 12 8.76 -6.94 -8.96
N ARG A 13 8.89 -8.26 -8.77
CA ARG A 13 9.25 -9.17 -9.87
C ARG A 13 8.27 -9.11 -11.04
N ARG A 14 6.98 -8.82 -10.77
CA ARG A 14 5.95 -8.70 -11.80
C ARG A 14 6.02 -7.39 -12.58
N ASN A 15 6.35 -6.28 -11.94
CA ASN A 15 6.42 -4.96 -12.58
C ASN A 15 7.82 -4.67 -13.15
N PHE A 16 8.86 -5.24 -12.56
CA PHE A 16 10.27 -5.07 -12.93
C PHE A 16 10.99 -6.40 -13.12
N PRO A 17 10.64 -7.20 -14.14
CA PRO A 17 11.19 -8.55 -14.32
C PRO A 17 12.71 -8.56 -14.57
N SER A 18 13.28 -7.44 -15.00
CA SER A 18 14.72 -7.26 -15.25
C SER A 18 15.46 -6.57 -14.10
N THR A 19 14.77 -6.08 -13.07
CA THR A 19 15.38 -5.39 -11.94
C THR A 19 15.47 -6.35 -10.76
N PRO A 20 16.66 -6.60 -10.20
CA PRO A 20 16.77 -7.44 -9.01
C PRO A 20 15.97 -6.84 -7.85
N TRP A 21 15.48 -7.71 -6.97
CA TRP A 21 14.82 -7.29 -5.73
C TRP A 21 15.89 -6.82 -4.72
N ASP A 22 15.78 -5.58 -4.25
CA ASP A 22 16.62 -5.04 -3.19
C ASP A 22 16.04 -5.40 -1.82
N ALA A 23 16.35 -6.62 -1.36
CA ALA A 23 15.88 -7.10 -0.07
C ALA A 23 16.36 -6.21 1.09
N GLU A 24 17.58 -5.67 1.02
CA GLU A 24 18.17 -4.86 2.08
C GLU A 24 17.51 -3.48 2.17
N GLY A 25 17.22 -2.85 1.02
CA GLY A 25 16.48 -1.59 0.98
C GLY A 25 15.07 -1.74 1.53
N ILE A 26 14.40 -2.85 1.25
CA ILE A 26 13.05 -3.14 1.75
C ILE A 26 13.07 -3.45 3.25
N ASP A 27 14.02 -4.24 3.74
CA ASP A 27 14.16 -4.51 5.16
C ASP A 27 14.41 -3.21 5.95
N ARG A 28 15.25 -2.30 5.44
CA ARG A 28 15.45 -0.96 6.01
C ARG A 28 14.15 -0.17 6.03
N LEU A 29 13.39 -0.18 4.94
CA LEU A 29 12.11 0.52 4.87
C LEU A 29 11.11 -0.04 5.89
N ILE A 30 11.04 -1.36 6.05
CA ILE A 30 10.18 -2.01 7.05
C ILE A 30 10.57 -1.59 8.48
N GLU A 31 11.87 -1.43 8.75
CA GLU A 31 12.38 -0.96 10.03
C GLU A 31 12.07 0.51 10.27
N ASP A 32 12.34 1.38 9.29
CA ASP A 32 12.13 2.84 9.39
C ASP A 32 10.67 3.20 9.68
N TYR A 33 9.72 2.41 9.15
CA TYR A 33 8.28 2.60 9.34
C TYR A 33 7.67 1.67 10.41
N GLU A 34 8.49 0.91 11.15
CA GLU A 34 8.05 -0.03 12.20
C GLU A 34 6.97 -1.05 11.74
N LEU A 35 7.03 -1.50 10.48
CA LEU A 35 5.95 -2.27 9.84
C LEU A 35 6.04 -3.79 10.04
N ARG A 36 7.01 -4.27 10.82
CA ARG A 36 7.31 -5.71 10.92
C ARG A 36 6.11 -6.54 11.40
N ASP A 37 5.40 -6.06 12.42
CA ASP A 37 4.22 -6.75 12.96
C ASP A 37 3.04 -6.69 12.00
N VAL A 38 2.87 -5.55 11.33
CA VAL A 38 1.82 -5.34 10.32
C VAL A 38 2.00 -6.29 9.14
N LEU A 39 3.21 -6.36 8.58
CA LEU A 39 3.50 -7.19 7.40
C LEU A 39 3.52 -8.68 7.73
N SER A 40 3.73 -9.05 8.99
CA SER A 40 3.64 -10.43 9.45
C SER A 40 2.19 -10.92 9.57
N SER A 41 1.21 -10.00 9.65
CA SER A 41 -0.20 -10.34 9.80
C SER A 41 -0.91 -10.47 8.43
N PRO A 42 -1.26 -11.69 7.98
CA PRO A 42 -1.91 -11.89 6.68
C PRO A 42 -3.30 -11.25 6.55
N ASP A 43 -3.97 -11.03 7.69
CA ASP A 43 -5.33 -10.47 7.74
C ASP A 43 -5.35 -8.94 7.82
N HIS A 44 -4.18 -8.32 7.99
CA HIS A 44 -4.06 -6.87 7.99
C HIS A 44 -4.52 -6.28 6.65
N TRP A 45 -5.27 -5.18 6.69
CA TRP A 45 -5.87 -4.57 5.49
C TRP A 45 -4.81 -4.28 4.40
N PHE A 46 -3.64 -3.79 4.81
CA PHE A 46 -2.52 -3.49 3.91
C PHE A 46 -2.03 -4.74 3.17
N VAL A 47 -1.84 -5.85 3.90
CA VAL A 47 -1.42 -7.14 3.31
C VAL A 47 -2.50 -7.68 2.38
N ARG A 48 -3.77 -7.52 2.72
CA ARG A 48 -4.91 -7.89 1.85
C ARG A 48 -4.94 -7.07 0.56
N VAL A 49 -4.67 -5.77 0.63
CA VAL A 49 -4.54 -4.88 -0.54
C VAL A 49 -3.38 -5.32 -1.43
N LEU A 50 -2.18 -5.54 -0.86
CA LEU A 50 -1.02 -5.99 -1.64
C LEU A 50 -1.29 -7.33 -2.32
N ASN A 51 -1.97 -8.26 -1.65
CA ASN A 51 -2.32 -9.55 -2.22
C ASN A 51 -3.33 -9.42 -3.37
N ALA A 52 -4.34 -8.57 -3.23
CA ALA A 52 -5.29 -8.28 -4.29
C ALA A 52 -4.60 -7.62 -5.50
N ALA A 53 -3.73 -6.65 -5.27
CA ALA A 53 -2.92 -6.00 -6.32
C ALA A 53 -2.01 -7.01 -7.04
N ALA A 54 -1.30 -7.86 -6.27
CA ALA A 54 -0.40 -8.88 -6.80
C ALA A 54 -1.13 -9.89 -7.70
N ARG A 55 -2.39 -10.21 -7.38
CA ARG A 55 -3.24 -11.14 -8.14
C ARG A 55 -4.07 -10.47 -9.24
N GLY A 56 -4.10 -9.14 -9.32
CA GLY A 56 -5.03 -8.43 -10.20
C GLY A 56 -6.50 -8.65 -9.82
N GLN A 57 -6.77 -8.86 -8.53
CA GLN A 57 -8.11 -9.13 -8.01
C GLN A 57 -8.76 -7.86 -7.49
N ASN A 58 -10.07 -7.80 -7.68
CA ASN A 58 -10.94 -6.83 -7.08
C ASN A 58 -11.12 -7.14 -5.58
N LEU A 59 -10.76 -6.19 -4.70
CA LEU A 59 -11.13 -6.17 -3.30
C LEU A 59 -11.88 -4.87 -2.92
N THR A 60 -12.95 -5.00 -2.12
CA THR A 60 -13.59 -3.88 -1.41
C THR A 60 -13.32 -4.03 0.08
N LEU A 61 -12.80 -2.99 0.73
CA LEU A 61 -12.55 -2.95 2.17
C LEU A 61 -13.02 -1.63 2.76
N PHE A 62 -13.50 -1.71 3.99
CA PHE A 62 -13.72 -0.61 4.90
C PHE A 62 -12.86 -0.86 6.13
N PHE A 63 -12.08 0.11 6.54
CA PHE A 63 -11.29 0.05 7.76
C PHE A 63 -11.22 1.42 8.39
N ASP A 64 -11.32 1.44 9.71
CA ASP A 64 -11.56 2.65 10.49
C ASP A 64 -10.31 3.51 10.64
N GLU A 65 -9.10 2.96 10.52
CA GLU A 65 -7.85 3.72 10.66
C GLU A 65 -6.79 3.34 9.62
N VAL A 66 -6.15 4.36 9.05
CA VAL A 66 -4.92 4.22 8.26
C VAL A 66 -3.78 4.83 9.06
N GLY A 67 -2.82 4.01 9.48
CA GLY A 67 -1.57 4.54 10.04
C GLY A 67 -0.82 5.37 8.99
N SER A 68 -0.30 6.52 9.40
CA SER A 68 0.42 7.46 8.53
C SER A 68 1.59 6.80 7.80
N ASP A 69 2.23 5.83 8.45
CA ASP A 69 3.38 5.11 7.94
C ASP A 69 3.00 4.18 6.78
N LEU A 70 1.87 3.47 6.91
CA LEU A 70 1.36 2.58 5.86
C LEU A 70 0.81 3.35 4.66
N ALA A 71 0.18 4.49 4.91
CA ALA A 71 -0.25 5.41 3.87
C ALA A 71 0.96 5.97 3.11
N SER A 72 1.99 6.43 3.82
CA SER A 72 3.23 6.95 3.23
C SER A 72 3.94 5.87 2.41
N LEU A 73 4.05 4.65 2.94
CA LEU A 73 4.56 3.51 2.19
C LEU A 73 3.73 3.25 0.93
N LEU A 74 2.40 3.25 1.03
CA LEU A 74 1.55 2.98 -0.12
C LEU A 74 1.75 4.00 -1.25
N VAL A 75 1.93 5.28 -0.89
CA VAL A 75 2.23 6.34 -1.85
C VAL A 75 3.63 6.17 -2.44
N HIS A 76 4.64 5.82 -1.63
CA HIS A 76 5.98 5.52 -2.14
C HIS A 76 5.98 4.36 -3.14
N LEU A 77 5.28 3.26 -2.82
CA LEU A 77 5.12 2.13 -3.73
C LEU A 77 4.35 2.53 -4.98
N ALA A 78 3.37 3.42 -4.88
CA ALA A 78 2.63 3.90 -6.02
C ALA A 78 3.55 4.64 -7.01
N ASP A 79 4.43 5.52 -6.52
CA ASP A 79 5.42 6.22 -7.34
C ASP A 79 6.40 5.24 -7.98
N ASP A 80 7.00 4.35 -7.17
CA ASP A 80 7.96 3.35 -7.64
C ASP A 80 7.37 2.44 -8.72
N TYR A 81 6.14 1.94 -8.51
CA TYR A 81 5.47 1.03 -9.44
C TYR A 81 4.72 1.73 -10.59
N GLY A 82 4.76 3.07 -10.67
CA GLY A 82 4.02 3.84 -11.68
C GLY A 82 2.51 3.64 -11.59
N TRP A 83 1.97 3.52 -10.38
CA TRP A 83 0.53 3.55 -10.13
C TRP A 83 0.04 5.00 -10.12
N ASP A 84 -1.16 5.25 -10.64
CA ASP A 84 -1.70 6.61 -10.65
C ASP A 84 -1.99 7.05 -9.22
N ALA A 85 -1.21 8.01 -8.71
CA ALA A 85 -1.43 8.69 -7.45
C ALA A 85 -1.88 10.14 -7.73
N ASP A 86 -3.18 10.40 -7.58
CA ASP A 86 -3.72 11.76 -7.74
C ASP A 86 -3.89 12.43 -6.38
N ASP A 87 -3.40 13.66 -6.25
CA ASP A 87 -3.69 14.52 -5.10
C ASP A 87 -5.08 15.14 -5.26
N TYR A 88 -5.95 14.89 -4.28
CA TYR A 88 -7.34 15.30 -4.25
C TYR A 88 -7.61 16.38 -3.19
N GLY A 89 -6.63 17.20 -2.79
CA GLY A 89 -6.83 18.35 -1.89
C GLY A 89 -7.13 17.97 -0.43
N GLU A 90 -8.07 17.05 -0.21
CA GLU A 90 -8.45 16.39 1.03
C GLU A 90 -7.73 15.04 1.23
N GLY A 91 -6.95 14.57 0.23
CA GLY A 91 -6.28 13.27 0.29
C GLY A 91 -5.52 12.89 -0.99
N ALA A 92 -5.09 11.64 -1.09
CA ALA A 92 -4.47 11.05 -2.26
C ALA A 92 -5.25 9.80 -2.69
N VAL A 93 -5.45 9.62 -4.00
CA VAL A 93 -6.06 8.41 -4.56
C VAL A 93 -4.98 7.59 -5.25
N VAL A 94 -4.68 6.41 -4.74
CA VAL A 94 -3.81 5.43 -5.40
C VAL A 94 -4.65 4.47 -6.22
N ARG A 95 -4.43 4.40 -7.54
CA ARG A 95 -5.13 3.48 -8.44
C ARG A 95 -4.22 2.34 -8.88
N PHE A 96 -4.72 1.13 -8.75
CA PHE A 96 -4.01 -0.09 -9.14
C PHE A 96 -4.43 -0.51 -10.55
N PRO A 97 -3.59 -0.33 -11.58
CA PRO A 97 -4.01 -0.44 -12.97
C PRO A 97 -4.51 -1.85 -13.35
N LYS A 98 -3.95 -2.90 -12.73
CA LYS A 98 -4.31 -4.29 -13.04
C LYS A 98 -5.49 -4.83 -12.26
N SER A 99 -5.85 -4.23 -11.14
CA SER A 99 -6.95 -4.71 -10.27
C SER A 99 -8.15 -3.78 -10.26
N ARG A 100 -8.18 -2.69 -11.05
CA ARG A 100 -9.24 -1.67 -11.05
C ARG A 100 -9.60 -1.18 -9.63
N MET A 101 -8.69 -1.33 -8.68
CA MET A 101 -8.89 -0.87 -7.30
C MET A 101 -8.41 0.57 -7.21
N ARG A 102 -9.08 1.36 -6.38
CA ARG A 102 -8.55 2.63 -5.90
C ARG A 102 -8.58 2.65 -4.38
N ILE A 103 -7.59 3.31 -3.79
CA ILE A 103 -7.52 3.56 -2.36
C ILE A 103 -7.47 5.06 -2.17
N PHE A 104 -8.45 5.59 -1.45
CA PHE A 104 -8.42 6.97 -0.99
C PHE A 104 -7.72 7.02 0.38
N ILE A 105 -6.70 7.85 0.48
CA ILE A 105 -5.93 8.13 1.69
C ILE A 105 -6.19 9.59 2.04
N SER A 106 -6.72 9.90 3.21
CA SER A 106 -6.95 11.30 3.60
C SER A 106 -5.61 12.06 3.76
N ARG A 107 -5.65 13.39 3.65
CA ARG A 107 -4.47 14.26 3.80
C ARG A 107 -3.80 14.10 5.15
N GLU A 108 -4.59 13.86 6.19
CA GLU A 108 -4.13 13.66 7.56
C GLU A 108 -3.37 12.33 7.71
N ALA A 109 -3.81 11.28 7.00
CA ALA A 109 -3.09 10.01 6.91
C ALA A 109 -1.78 10.11 6.09
N ARG A 110 -1.53 11.21 5.36
CA ARG A 110 -0.32 11.39 4.54
C ARG A 110 0.83 12.09 5.30
N ASP A 111 0.59 12.60 6.50
CA ASP A 111 1.60 13.36 7.26
C ASP A 111 2.23 12.50 8.38
N PRO A 112 3.39 11.86 8.15
CA PRO A 112 4.09 11.06 9.16
C PRO A 112 4.59 11.90 10.35
N VAL A 113 4.73 13.22 10.19
CA VAL A 113 5.18 14.12 11.27
C VAL A 113 4.12 14.23 12.37
N THR A 114 2.85 14.07 12.02
CA THR A 114 1.75 14.22 12.99
C THR A 114 1.46 12.95 13.79
N ARG A 115 1.87 11.75 13.31
CA ARG A 115 1.54 10.43 13.90
C ARG A 115 0.07 10.30 14.33
N ARG A 116 -0.84 10.98 13.64
CA ARG A 116 -2.27 10.88 13.90
C ARG A 116 -2.80 9.73 13.07
N SER A 117 -3.34 8.69 13.71
CA SER A 117 -4.23 7.77 13.04
C SER A 117 -5.43 8.58 12.55
N CYS A 118 -5.83 8.41 11.29
CA CYS A 118 -7.02 9.08 10.78
C CYS A 118 -8.07 8.10 10.30
N ASP A 119 -9.30 8.57 10.52
CA ASP A 119 -10.57 7.91 10.34
C ASP A 119 -10.81 7.60 8.85
N SER A 120 -10.83 6.31 8.55
CA SER A 120 -11.40 5.70 7.34
C SER A 120 -10.64 5.86 6.03
N ALA A 121 -10.18 4.74 5.46
CA ALA A 121 -9.91 4.63 4.03
C ALA A 121 -10.82 3.59 3.37
N VAL A 122 -11.20 3.89 2.14
CA VAL A 122 -12.07 3.03 1.34
C VAL A 122 -11.31 2.50 0.15
N VAL A 123 -11.31 1.17 0.02
CA VAL A 123 -10.86 0.48 -1.20
C VAL A 123 -12.10 0.17 -2.02
N THR A 124 -12.22 0.76 -3.22
CA THR A 124 -13.38 0.53 -4.10
C THR A 124 -12.94 0.07 -5.49
N HIS A 125 -13.87 -0.57 -6.21
CA HIS A 125 -13.74 -0.84 -7.64
C HIS A 125 -13.99 0.42 -8.47
N LEU A 126 -13.23 0.58 -9.55
CA LEU A 126 -13.55 1.50 -10.65
C LEU A 126 -14.56 0.79 -11.57
N VAL A 127 -15.73 1.41 -11.75
CA VAL A 127 -16.79 0.97 -12.68
C VAL A 127 -16.39 1.28 -14.11
#